data_AF-A0A9N8KIY1-F1
#
_entry.id   AF-A0A9N8KIY1-F1
#
_cell.length_a   1.000
_cell.length_b   1.000
_cell.length_c   1.000
_cell.angle_alpha   90.00
_cell.angle_beta   90.00
_cell.angle_gamma   90.00
#
_symmetry.space_group_name_H-M   'P 1'
#
loop_
_entity.id
_entity.type
_entity.pdbx_description
1 polymer ?
#
loop_
_entity_poly.entity_id
_entity_poly.type
_entity_poly.pdbx_seq_one_letter_code
_entity_poly.pdbx_strand_id
1 'polypeptide(L)'
;MPSPDLNHAITHTTLSRLQSLVRRLCDASPTARALVEQELLASSSATNVIDLTSEEPQQTIQQIVSTDSAKRQRYAMCEHCKEEFDVTDNAEDSWSLEIDWDGDFWADHDEDCHGTIDLDLADESPEGFEWTCCKGDGDAEGCTTGPHKVDERYKPEEVKRRRV
;
A
#
# COMPACT_ATOMS: atom_id res chain seq x y z
N MET A 1 2.44 -4.11 -26.45
CA MET A 1 3.68 -4.19 -25.65
C MET A 1 4.66 -3.15 -26.19
N PRO A 2 5.23 -2.28 -25.34
CA PRO A 2 6.33 -1.39 -25.74
C PRO A 2 7.51 -2.19 -26.29
N SER A 3 8.30 -1.58 -27.17
CA SER A 3 9.52 -2.21 -27.73
C SER A 3 10.55 -2.49 -26.62
N PRO A 4 11.43 -3.49 -26.80
CA PRO A 4 12.48 -3.79 -25.81
C PRO A 4 13.37 -2.58 -25.52
N ASP A 5 13.70 -1.79 -26.55
CA ASP A 5 14.49 -0.56 -26.40
C ASP A 5 13.75 0.50 -25.55
N LEU A 6 12.44 0.62 -25.73
CA LEU A 6 11.62 1.55 -24.95
C LEU A 6 11.52 1.09 -23.49
N ASN A 7 11.33 -0.21 -23.24
CA ASN A 7 11.35 -0.75 -21.88
C ASN A 7 12.69 -0.51 -21.19
N HIS A 8 13.79 -0.74 -21.89
CA HIS A 8 15.13 -0.45 -21.37
C HIS A 8 15.29 1.03 -21.00
N ALA A 9 14.83 1.94 -21.87
CA ALA A 9 14.90 3.37 -21.61
C ALA A 9 14.03 3.79 -20.41
N ILE A 10 12.85 3.19 -20.22
CA ILE A 10 11.95 3.47 -19.08
C ILE A 10 12.60 3.01 -17.76
N THR A 11 13.18 1.81 -17.74
CA THR A 11 13.77 1.25 -16.51
C THR A 11 15.06 1.94 -16.08
N HIS A 12 15.82 2.50 -17.02
CA HIS A 12 17.14 3.10 -16.73
C HIS A 12 17.15 4.64 -16.74
N THR A 13 16.03 5.29 -17.05
CA THR A 13 15.94 6.75 -16.96
C THR A 13 15.80 7.22 -15.51
N THR A 14 15.96 8.52 -15.24
CA THR A 14 15.80 9.04 -13.88
C THR A 14 14.35 9.23 -13.48
N LEU A 15 14.09 9.13 -12.17
CA LEU A 15 12.81 9.52 -11.58
C LEU A 15 12.38 10.93 -12.01
N SER A 16 13.28 11.91 -11.95
CA SER A 16 12.98 13.29 -12.38
C SER A 16 12.56 13.40 -13.85
N ARG A 17 13.17 12.57 -14.71
CA ARG A 17 12.87 12.53 -16.14
C ARG A 17 11.52 11.85 -16.38
N LEU A 18 11.23 10.75 -15.66
CA LEU A 18 9.93 10.08 -15.69
C LEU A 18 8.81 11.01 -15.21
N GLN A 19 8.97 11.64 -14.04
CA GLN A 19 7.99 12.59 -13.51
C GLN A 19 7.72 13.75 -14.47
N SER A 20 8.77 14.31 -15.08
CA SER A 20 8.63 15.36 -16.09
C SER A 20 7.96 14.87 -17.37
N LEU A 21 8.21 13.61 -17.79
CA LEU A 21 7.55 13.01 -18.93
C LEU A 21 6.06 12.76 -18.65
N VAL A 22 5.72 12.19 -17.48
CA VAL A 22 4.34 11.95 -17.05
C VAL A 22 3.54 13.25 -17.00
N ARG A 23 4.09 14.32 -16.41
CA ARG A 23 3.44 15.66 -16.40
C ARG A 23 3.13 16.14 -17.82
N ARG A 24 4.12 16.09 -18.73
CA ARG A 24 3.91 16.48 -20.13
C ARG A 24 2.88 15.60 -20.86
N LEU A 25 2.82 14.31 -20.54
CA LEU A 25 1.80 13.41 -21.11
C LEU A 25 0.40 13.76 -20.63
N CYS A 26 0.24 14.11 -19.35
CA CYS A 26 -1.03 14.59 -18.79
C CYS A 26 -1.48 15.91 -19.44
N ASP A 27 -0.53 16.83 -19.71
CA ASP A 27 -0.82 18.10 -20.39
C ASP A 27 -1.24 17.89 -21.86
N ALA A 28 -0.61 16.92 -22.53
CA ALA A 28 -0.83 16.67 -23.95
C ALA A 28 -2.05 15.78 -24.25
N SER A 29 -2.49 14.93 -23.32
CA SER A 29 -3.55 13.95 -23.54
C SER A 29 -4.50 13.83 -22.34
N PRO A 30 -5.79 14.18 -22.50
CA PRO A 30 -6.80 13.97 -21.46
C PRO A 30 -6.94 12.51 -21.05
N THR A 31 -6.79 11.57 -21.99
CA THR A 31 -6.83 10.14 -21.71
C THR A 31 -5.67 9.71 -20.83
N ALA A 32 -4.46 10.19 -21.11
CA ALA A 32 -3.29 9.90 -20.28
C ALA A 32 -3.47 10.48 -18.87
N ARG A 33 -4.01 11.71 -18.78
CA ARG A 33 -4.34 12.33 -17.49
C ARG A 33 -5.35 11.51 -16.68
N ALA A 34 -6.43 11.03 -17.30
CA ALA A 34 -7.42 10.21 -16.61
C ALA A 34 -6.82 8.90 -16.06
N LEU A 35 -5.95 8.23 -16.82
CA LEU A 35 -5.26 7.02 -16.38
C LEU A 35 -4.31 7.31 -15.20
N VAL A 36 -3.54 8.40 -15.28
CA VAL A 36 -2.63 8.79 -14.19
C VAL A 36 -3.41 9.20 -12.93
N GLU A 37 -4.54 9.89 -13.08
CA GLU A 37 -5.42 10.23 -11.96
C GLU A 37 -6.01 8.97 -11.31
N GLN A 38 -6.48 8.01 -12.10
CA GLN A 38 -7.02 6.73 -11.60
C GLN A 38 -5.95 5.92 -10.85
N GLU A 39 -4.71 5.93 -11.34
CA GLU A 39 -3.62 5.16 -10.75
C GLU A 39 -3.06 5.83 -9.49
N LEU A 40 -2.86 7.15 -9.50
CA LEU A 40 -2.10 7.83 -8.43
C LEU A 40 -2.96 8.55 -7.40
N LEU A 41 -4.26 8.76 -7.65
CA LEU A 41 -5.14 9.49 -6.75
C LEU A 41 -6.21 8.59 -6.16
N ALA A 42 -6.29 8.56 -4.83
CA ALA A 42 -7.44 8.01 -4.15
C ALA A 42 -8.61 8.98 -4.32
N SER A 43 -9.68 8.52 -4.96
CA SER A 43 -10.95 9.22 -4.89
C SER A 43 -11.47 9.06 -3.47
N SER A 44 -11.54 10.15 -2.71
CA SER A 44 -12.23 10.12 -1.41
C SER A 44 -13.68 9.74 -1.72
N SER A 45 -14.04 8.48 -1.45
CA SER A 45 -15.43 8.07 -1.44
C SER A 45 -16.10 8.96 -0.40
N ALA A 46 -17.00 9.83 -0.85
CA ALA A 46 -17.68 10.78 -0.01
C ALA A 46 -18.33 10.01 1.14
N THR A 47 -17.77 10.09 2.33
CA THR A 47 -18.47 9.68 3.54
C THR A 47 -19.67 10.60 3.65
N ASN A 48 -20.86 10.05 3.51
CA ASN A 48 -22.09 10.76 3.81
C ASN A 48 -22.03 11.13 5.30
N VAL A 49 -21.59 12.34 5.60
CA VAL A 49 -21.65 12.87 6.97
C VAL A 49 -23.12 13.18 7.22
N ILE A 50 -23.83 12.22 7.83
CA ILE A 50 -25.20 12.43 8.26
C ILE A 50 -25.12 13.28 9.53
N ASP A 51 -25.37 14.58 9.40
CA ASP A 51 -25.54 15.47 10.55
C ASP A 51 -26.83 15.09 11.28
N LEU A 52 -26.70 14.35 12.39
CA LEU A 52 -27.80 13.86 13.22
C LEU A 52 -28.29 14.89 14.25
N THR A 53 -28.00 16.19 14.10
CA THR A 53 -28.37 17.21 15.10
C THR A 53 -29.70 17.92 14.87
N SER A 54 -30.53 17.48 13.92
CA SER A 54 -31.88 18.07 13.73
C SER A 54 -32.99 17.09 14.02
N GLU A 55 -33.52 17.19 15.24
CA GLU A 55 -34.84 16.70 15.61
C GLU A 55 -35.89 17.56 14.86
N GLU A 56 -36.37 17.12 13.69
CA GLU A 56 -37.75 17.29 13.19
C GLU A 56 -37.88 16.71 11.75
N PRO A 57 -38.99 16.02 11.41
CA PRO A 57 -39.09 15.28 10.15
C PRO A 57 -39.83 16.10 9.09
N GLN A 58 -39.15 16.65 8.08
CA GLN A 58 -39.81 16.98 6.81
C GLN A 58 -38.86 17.18 5.62
N GLN A 59 -39.02 16.27 4.64
CA GLN A 59 -38.77 16.39 3.20
C GLN A 59 -38.07 17.67 2.73
N THR A 60 -36.77 17.62 2.43
CA THR A 60 -36.11 18.66 1.62
C THR A 60 -34.99 18.06 0.77
N ILE A 61 -34.96 18.48 -0.49
CA ILE A 61 -34.05 18.09 -1.58
C ILE A 61 -32.59 18.13 -1.11
N GLN A 62 -31.88 17.01 -1.22
CA GLN A 62 -30.46 16.91 -0.92
C GLN A 62 -29.66 17.69 -1.96
N GLN A 63 -29.34 18.94 -1.67
CA GLN A 63 -28.21 19.61 -2.31
C GLN A 63 -26.94 18.90 -1.86
N ILE A 64 -26.40 18.09 -2.77
CA ILE A 64 -25.05 17.55 -2.70
C ILE A 64 -24.12 18.77 -2.73
N VAL A 65 -23.73 19.25 -1.56
CA VAL A 65 -22.61 20.20 -1.47
C VAL A 65 -21.38 19.35 -1.73
N SER A 66 -20.93 19.33 -2.98
CA SER A 66 -19.62 18.82 -3.35
C SER A 66 -18.57 19.71 -2.69
N THR A 67 -18.28 19.48 -1.41
CA THR A 67 -17.00 19.85 -0.85
C THR A 67 -15.98 19.09 -1.67
N ASP A 68 -15.14 19.82 -2.40
CA ASP A 68 -14.06 19.29 -3.23
C ASP A 68 -13.28 18.26 -2.41
N SER A 69 -13.61 16.98 -2.58
CA SER A 69 -13.00 15.87 -1.86
C SER A 69 -11.56 15.87 -2.31
N ALA A 70 -10.68 16.48 -1.50
CA ALA A 70 -9.27 16.64 -1.83
C ALA A 70 -8.71 15.28 -2.27
N LYS A 71 -8.34 15.18 -3.56
CA LYS A 71 -7.75 13.97 -4.13
C LYS A 71 -6.42 13.75 -3.42
N ARG A 72 -6.36 12.74 -2.54
CA ARG A 72 -5.14 12.36 -1.82
C ARG A 72 -4.33 11.38 -2.65
N GLN A 73 -3.02 11.28 -2.41
CA GLN A 73 -2.19 10.25 -3.04
C GLN A 73 -2.74 8.86 -2.69
N ARG A 74 -2.80 7.97 -3.68
CA ARG A 74 -3.30 6.60 -3.51
C ARG A 74 -2.31 5.71 -2.78
N TYR A 75 -1.04 5.85 -3.10
CA TYR A 75 0.03 5.07 -2.49
C TYR A 75 0.77 5.93 -1.46
N ALA A 76 0.99 5.35 -0.28
CA ALA A 76 1.67 6.00 0.83
C ALA A 76 2.65 5.03 1.50
N MET A 77 3.65 5.57 2.19
CA MET A 77 4.62 4.77 2.94
C MET A 77 4.09 4.50 4.35
N CYS A 78 4.21 3.26 4.83
CA CYS A 78 3.80 2.90 6.19
C CYS A 78 4.84 3.38 7.22
N GLU A 79 4.39 3.95 8.34
CA GLU A 79 5.24 4.39 9.46
C GLU A 79 6.00 3.22 10.10
N HIS A 80 5.41 2.03 10.07
CA HIS A 80 5.93 0.87 10.77
C HIS A 80 6.75 -0.02 9.83
N CYS A 81 6.14 -0.58 8.78
CA CYS A 81 6.84 -1.53 7.89
C CYS A 81 7.76 -0.87 6.86
N LYS A 82 7.67 0.46 6.66
CA LYS A 82 8.45 1.19 5.64
C LYS A 82 8.26 0.65 4.22
N GLU A 83 7.08 0.08 3.95
CA GLU A 83 6.64 -0.33 2.62
C GLU A 83 5.50 0.57 2.10
N GLU A 84 5.38 0.61 0.77
CA GLU A 84 4.32 1.34 0.08
C GLU A 84 3.03 0.53 0.11
N PHE A 85 1.91 1.17 0.48
CA PHE A 85 0.59 0.55 0.51
C PHE A 85 -0.47 1.43 -0.16
N ASP A 86 -1.55 0.81 -0.64
CA ASP A 86 -2.70 1.50 -1.22
C ASP A 86 -3.65 1.97 -0.11
N VAL A 87 -3.83 3.28 0.05
CA VAL A 87 -4.72 3.87 1.06
C VAL A 87 -6.21 3.60 0.80
N THR A 88 -6.56 3.07 -0.38
CA THR A 88 -7.92 2.65 -0.71
C THR A 88 -8.18 1.18 -0.36
N ASP A 89 -7.12 0.40 -0.18
CA ASP A 89 -7.15 -1.03 0.18
C ASP A 89 -6.46 -1.25 1.54
N ASN A 90 -6.93 -0.53 2.55
CA ASN A 90 -6.36 -0.53 3.89
C ASN A 90 -7.36 -1.14 4.89
N ALA A 91 -7.56 -2.46 4.80
CA ALA A 91 -8.48 -3.21 5.65
C ALA A 91 -7.92 -3.44 7.06
N GLU A 92 -8.83 -3.63 8.03
CA GLU A 92 -8.53 -3.87 9.44
C GLU A 92 -7.76 -5.19 9.67
N ASP A 93 -7.98 -6.20 8.82
CA ASP A 93 -7.35 -7.53 8.86
C ASP A 93 -6.26 -7.70 7.77
N SER A 94 -5.60 -6.63 7.34
CA SER A 94 -4.61 -6.73 6.25
C SER A 94 -3.35 -7.53 6.62
N TRP A 95 -3.20 -7.98 7.87
CA TRP A 95 -1.97 -8.58 8.41
C TRP A 95 -2.22 -9.94 9.06
N SER A 96 -1.48 -10.95 8.63
CA SER A 96 -1.47 -12.29 9.22
C SER A 96 -0.03 -12.79 9.32
N LEU A 97 0.24 -13.71 10.24
CA LEU A 97 1.45 -14.53 10.17
C LEU A 97 1.31 -15.52 9.01
N GLU A 98 2.39 -15.74 8.29
CA GLU A 98 2.52 -16.82 7.32
C GLU A 98 3.76 -17.66 7.62
N ILE A 99 3.76 -18.90 7.14
CA ILE A 99 4.90 -19.80 7.32
C ILE A 99 6.04 -19.30 6.44
N ASP A 100 7.23 -19.13 7.03
CA ASP A 100 8.44 -18.83 6.28
C ASP A 100 8.99 -20.10 5.63
N TRP A 101 8.56 -20.35 4.39
CA TRP A 101 9.06 -21.46 3.58
C TRP A 101 10.41 -21.17 2.93
N ASP A 102 10.83 -19.90 2.89
CA ASP A 102 12.09 -19.49 2.28
C ASP A 102 13.26 -19.54 3.28
N GLY A 103 12.95 -19.55 4.58
CA GLY A 103 13.88 -19.74 5.69
C GLY A 103 14.32 -21.19 5.92
N ASP A 104 15.46 -21.35 6.59
CA ASP A 104 16.03 -22.66 6.92
C ASP A 104 15.38 -23.31 8.17
N PHE A 105 14.47 -22.62 8.86
CA PHE A 105 13.90 -23.06 10.13
C PHE A 105 13.16 -24.40 10.01
N TRP A 106 12.41 -24.60 8.92
CA TRP A 106 11.66 -25.84 8.68
C TRP A 106 12.41 -26.87 7.84
N ALA A 107 13.68 -26.64 7.49
CA ALA A 107 14.41 -27.48 6.55
C ALA A 107 14.65 -28.92 7.04
N ASP A 108 14.65 -29.14 8.36
CA ASP A 108 14.78 -30.44 9.00
C ASP A 108 13.46 -30.97 9.61
N HIS A 109 12.35 -30.25 9.39
CA HIS A 109 11.04 -30.67 9.89
C HIS A 109 10.52 -31.88 9.12
N ASP A 110 10.16 -32.93 9.86
CA ASP A 110 9.57 -34.15 9.32
C ASP A 110 8.11 -34.28 9.80
N GLU A 111 7.16 -34.10 8.89
CA GLU A 111 5.73 -34.11 9.21
C GLU A 111 5.22 -35.47 9.72
N ASP A 112 5.86 -36.58 9.35
CA ASP A 112 5.49 -37.92 9.86
C ASP A 112 5.87 -38.09 11.34
N CYS A 113 6.86 -37.32 11.82
CA CYS A 113 7.34 -37.36 13.19
C CYS A 113 6.78 -36.22 14.06
N HIS A 114 6.62 -35.03 13.47
CA HIS A 114 6.35 -33.78 14.18
C HIS A 114 4.98 -33.15 13.84
N GLY A 115 4.23 -33.72 12.89
CA GLY A 115 2.96 -33.16 12.42
C GLY A 115 3.14 -32.11 11.33
N THR A 116 2.02 -31.68 10.73
CA THR A 116 2.01 -30.68 9.66
C THR A 116 2.41 -29.30 10.17
N ILE A 117 3.15 -28.55 9.35
CA ILE A 117 3.47 -27.16 9.67
C ILE A 117 2.24 -26.30 9.35
N ASP A 118 1.63 -25.74 10.39
CA ASP A 118 0.49 -24.81 10.27
C ASP A 118 0.60 -23.66 11.28
N LEU A 119 -0.37 -22.74 11.23
CA LEU A 119 -0.38 -21.55 12.08
C LEU A 119 -0.57 -21.85 13.58
N ASP A 120 -0.95 -23.08 13.97
CA ASP A 120 -1.05 -23.44 15.39
C ASP A 120 0.34 -23.54 16.03
N LEU A 121 1.39 -23.77 15.24
CA LEU A 121 2.78 -23.75 15.71
C LEU A 121 3.34 -22.33 15.89
N ALA A 122 2.62 -21.27 15.50
CA ALA A 122 3.14 -19.91 15.60
C ALA A 122 3.43 -19.46 17.03
N ASP A 123 2.69 -19.98 18.03
CA ASP A 123 2.95 -19.70 19.45
C ASP A 123 4.14 -20.49 20.00
N GLU A 124 4.40 -21.69 19.48
CA GLU A 124 5.47 -22.59 19.96
C GLU A 124 6.82 -22.30 19.29
N SER A 125 6.76 -21.96 18.00
CA SER A 125 7.91 -21.79 17.11
C SER A 125 7.75 -20.53 16.24
N PRO A 126 7.66 -19.33 16.85
CA PRO A 126 7.40 -18.09 16.11
C PRO A 126 8.50 -17.73 15.10
N GLU A 127 9.73 -18.22 15.31
CA GLU A 127 10.88 -18.06 14.40
C GLU A 127 10.69 -18.73 13.03
N GLY A 128 9.76 -19.68 12.91
CA GLY A 128 9.40 -20.33 11.64
C GLY A 128 8.33 -19.59 10.83
N PHE A 129 7.89 -18.44 11.32
CA PHE A 129 6.84 -17.65 10.67
C PHE A 129 7.37 -16.27 10.37
N GLU A 130 6.78 -15.62 9.38
CA GLU A 130 7.03 -14.23 9.08
C GLU A 130 5.72 -13.45 9.03
N TRP A 131 5.79 -12.17 9.36
CA TRP A 131 4.68 -11.24 9.20
C TRP A 131 4.49 -10.89 7.73
N THR A 132 3.28 -11.07 7.20
CA THR A 132 2.97 -10.71 5.79
C THR A 132 3.22 -9.22 5.47
N CYS A 133 3.26 -8.34 6.48
CA CYS A 133 3.30 -6.89 6.31
C CYS A 133 4.70 -6.25 6.33
N CYS A 134 5.67 -6.87 7.00
CA CYS A 134 7.04 -6.34 7.09
C CYS A 134 8.10 -7.40 6.83
N LYS A 135 7.68 -8.64 6.52
CA LYS A 135 8.57 -9.79 6.35
C LYS A 135 9.57 -9.93 7.50
N GLY A 136 9.10 -9.55 8.68
CA GLY A 136 9.84 -9.68 9.92
C GLY A 136 9.48 -11.02 10.56
N ASP A 137 10.41 -11.54 11.35
CA ASP A 137 10.27 -12.78 12.08
C ASP A 137 8.99 -12.78 12.94
N GLY A 138 8.35 -13.93 13.10
CA GLY A 138 7.10 -14.08 13.83
C GLY A 138 7.24 -13.85 15.34
N ASP A 139 8.48 -13.87 15.85
CA ASP A 139 8.81 -13.55 17.25
C ASP A 139 8.97 -12.05 17.50
N ALA A 140 9.09 -11.25 16.44
CA ALA A 140 9.10 -9.80 16.54
C ALA A 140 7.71 -9.29 16.94
N GLU A 141 7.67 -8.16 17.65
CA GLU A 141 6.43 -7.38 17.77
C GLU A 141 6.03 -6.98 16.34
N GLY A 142 5.10 -7.73 15.74
CA GLY A 142 4.54 -7.43 14.43
C GLY A 142 4.23 -5.94 14.35
N CYS A 143 4.52 -5.33 13.19
CA CYS A 143 4.62 -3.87 13.04
C CYS A 143 3.45 -3.09 13.68
N THR A 144 2.24 -3.67 13.71
CA THR A 144 1.19 -3.50 14.74
C THR A 144 0.11 -4.57 14.45
N THR A 145 -1.01 -4.63 15.17
CA THR A 145 -2.25 -5.32 14.69
C THR A 145 -3.23 -4.22 14.24
N GLY A 146 -3.62 -4.16 12.96
CA GLY A 146 -4.54 -3.15 12.44
C GLY A 146 -4.24 -2.67 11.00
N PRO A 147 -4.78 -1.53 10.56
CA PRO A 147 -4.50 -0.97 9.24
C PRO A 147 -3.14 -0.24 9.17
N HIS A 148 -2.55 -0.15 7.98
CA HIS A 148 -1.34 0.62 7.72
C HIS A 148 -1.52 2.09 8.08
N LYS A 149 -0.55 2.64 8.81
CA LYS A 149 -0.51 4.04 9.21
C LYS A 149 0.47 4.80 8.31
N VAL A 150 0.00 5.89 7.72
CA VAL A 150 0.82 6.74 6.83
C VAL A 150 1.97 7.39 7.61
N ASP A 151 3.19 7.25 7.10
CA ASP A 151 4.37 7.98 7.57
C ASP A 151 4.36 9.41 7.00
N GLU A 152 3.82 10.37 7.75
CA GLU A 152 3.81 11.80 7.34
C GLU A 152 5.23 12.41 7.22
N ARG A 153 6.24 11.76 7.80
CA ARG A 153 7.63 12.23 7.76
C ARG A 153 8.38 11.66 6.57
N TYR A 154 7.87 10.60 5.95
CA TYR A 154 8.49 10.02 4.77
C TYR A 154 8.52 11.05 3.64
N LYS A 155 9.75 11.38 3.23
CA LYS A 155 10.00 12.15 2.02
C LYS A 155 10.64 11.17 1.05
N PRO A 156 10.02 10.89 -0.12
CA PRO A 156 10.66 10.03 -1.11
C PRO A 156 12.05 10.60 -1.41
N GLU A 157 13.10 9.80 -1.15
CA GLU A 157 14.46 10.27 -1.34
C GLU A 157 14.66 10.63 -2.82
N GLU A 158 15.08 11.87 -3.06
CA GLU A 158 15.72 12.21 -4.33
C GLU A 158 17.03 11.41 -4.39
N VAL A 159 17.05 10.26 -5.07
CA VAL A 159 18.24 9.42 -5.21
C VAL A 159 19.40 10.28 -5.73
N LYS A 160 20.26 10.74 -4.82
CA LYS A 160 21.45 11.53 -5.14
C LYS A 160 22.45 10.59 -5.77
N ARG A 161 22.59 10.69 -7.09
CA ARG A 161 23.54 9.91 -7.87
C ARG A 161 24.94 9.97 -7.23
N ARG A 162 25.48 8.82 -6.83
CA ARG A 162 26.93 8.64 -6.70
C ARG A 162 27.49 8.72 -8.12
N ARG A 163 28.31 9.74 -8.40
CA ARG A 163 29.15 9.76 -9.60
C ARG A 163 30.16 8.63 -9.46
N VAL A 164 30.07 7.63 -10.33
CA VAL A 164 31.14 6.66 -10.61
C VAL A 164 31.97 7.23 -11.75
#